data_AF-A0A9E2LCL3-F1
#
_entry.id   AF-A0A9E2LCL3-F1
#
_cell.length_a   1.000
_cell.length_b   1.000
_cell.length_c   1.000
_cell.angle_alpha   90.00
_cell.angle_beta   90.00
_cell.angle_gamma   90.00
#
_symmetry.space_group_name_H-M   'P 1'
#
loop_
_entity.id
_entity.type
_entity.pdbx_description
1 polymer ?
#
loop_
_entity_poly.entity_id
_entity_poly.type
_entity_poly.pdbx_seq_one_letter_code
_entity_poly.pdbx_strand_id
1 'polypeptide(L)' 'WTPEQAEEFKAPVRRKYEDEGNPYHATARLWDDGVIDPVQTRDVLGLAISASLNAPIPETTFGVFRM' A
#
# COMPACT_ATOMS: atom_id res chain seq x y z
N TRP A 1 19.95 -23.32 18.39
CA TRP A 1 20.68 -22.07 18.15
C TRP A 1 20.67 -21.20 19.40
N THR A 2 21.72 -20.41 19.62
CA THR A 2 21.78 -19.37 20.65
C THR A 2 20.91 -18.16 20.26
N PRO A 3 20.59 -17.25 21.21
CA PRO A 3 19.93 -16.00 20.87
C PRO A 3 20.67 -15.17 19.81
N GLU A 4 22.01 -15.10 19.87
CA GLU A 4 22.81 -14.37 18.87
C GLU A 4 22.69 -14.98 17.48
N GLN A 5 22.78 -16.32 17.38
CA GLN A 5 22.60 -17.02 16.10
C GLN A 5 21.21 -16.80 15.50
N ALA A 6 20.18 -16.71 16.35
CA ALA A 6 18.83 -16.40 15.90
C ALA A 6 18.69 -14.94 15.42
N GLU A 7 19.37 -14.00 16.07
CA GLU A 7 19.37 -12.60 15.64
C GLU A 7 20.17 -12.36 14.36
N GLU A 8 21.33 -12.99 14.21
CA GLU A 8 22.11 -12.96 12.97
C GLU A 8 21.31 -13.50 11.78
N PHE A 9 20.53 -14.56 12.00
CA PHE A 9 19.65 -15.12 10.96
C PHE A 9 18.49 -14.19 10.60
N LYS A 10 17.86 -13.53 11.57
CA LYS A 10 16.68 -12.67 11.35
C LYS A 10 17.03 -11.27 10.83
N ALA A 11 18.20 -10.74 11.20
CA ALA A 11 18.65 -9.40 10.82
C ALA A 11 18.57 -9.11 9.30
N PRO A 12 19.09 -9.97 8.40
CA PRO A 12 19.00 -9.70 6.96
C PRO A 12 17.55 -9.75 6.45
N VAL A 13 16.70 -10.59 7.02
CA VAL A 13 15.27 -10.64 6.64
C VAL A 13 14.57 -9.34 7.02
N ARG A 14 14.74 -8.85 8.26
CA ARG A 14 14.15 -7.57 8.68
C ARG A 14 14.64 -6.42 7.81
N ARG A 15 15.94 -6.38 7.50
CA ARG A 15 16.51 -5.37 6.62
C ARG A 15 15.88 -5.40 5.23
N LYS A 16 15.71 -6.59 4.65
CA LYS A 16 15.03 -6.72 3.36
C LYS A 16 13.61 -6.14 3.39
N TYR A 17 12.85 -6.44 4.44
CA TYR A 17 11.49 -5.90 4.58
C TYR A 17 11.48 -4.38 4.77
N GLU A 18 12.48 -3.79 5.42
CA GLU A 18 12.60 -2.34 5.53
C GLU A 18 12.96 -1.70 4.18
N ASP A 19 13.92 -2.28 3.46
CA ASP A 19 14.41 -1.76 2.18
C ASP A 19 13.36 -1.90 1.06
N GLU A 20 12.54 -2.95 1.11
CA GLU A 20 11.53 -3.27 0.08
C GLU A 20 10.10 -2.89 0.48
N GLY A 21 9.80 -2.72 1.76
CA GLY A 21 8.47 -2.41 2.28
C GLY A 21 8.22 -0.92 2.56
N ASN A 22 9.23 -0.07 2.46
CA ASN A 22 9.05 1.36 2.70
C ASN A 22 8.27 2.06 1.56
N PRO A 23 7.62 3.21 1.83
CA PRO A 23 6.79 3.91 0.85
C PRO A 23 7.54 4.32 -0.43
N TYR A 24 8.84 4.64 -0.33
CA TYR A 24 9.64 5.04 -1.49
C TYR A 24 9.95 3.86 -2.42
N HIS A 25 10.08 2.65 -1.86
CA HIS A 25 10.27 1.45 -2.67
C HIS A 25 9.04 1.14 -3.53
N ALA A 26 7.84 1.27 -2.94
CA ALA A 26 6.56 1.06 -3.60
C ALA A 26 6.29 2.13 -4.68
N THR A 27 6.43 3.41 -4.32
CA THR A 27 6.10 4.52 -5.23
C THR A 27 7.05 4.60 -6.44
N ALA A 28 8.33 4.25 -6.26
CA ALA A 28 9.30 4.16 -7.37
C ALA A 28 8.95 3.08 -8.41
N ARG A 29 8.04 2.17 -8.07
CA ARG A 29 7.57 1.07 -8.94
C ARG A 29 6.11 1.22 -9.36
N LEU A 30 5.48 2.35 -9.02
CA LEU A 30 4.08 2.63 -9.28
C LEU A 30 3.13 1.56 -8.70
N TRP A 31 3.49 1.00 -7.54
CA TRP A 31 2.54 0.15 -6.80
C TRP A 31 1.45 0.98 -6.12
N ASP A 32 1.74 2.27 -5.91
CA ASP A 32 0.83 3.33 -5.51
C ASP A 32 0.95 4.50 -6.51
N ASP A 33 -0.02 5.41 -6.48
CA ASP A 33 -0.05 6.63 -7.30
C ASP A 33 0.71 7.81 -6.67
N GLY A 34 1.37 7.60 -5.53
CA GLY A 34 2.16 8.61 -4.83
C GLY A 34 2.05 8.56 -3.31
N VAL A 35 3.16 8.88 -2.63
CA VAL A 35 3.20 9.15 -1.19
C VAL A 35 2.72 10.58 -0.94
N ILE A 36 1.75 10.75 -0.04
CA ILE A 36 1.16 12.05 0.28
C ILE A 36 1.44 12.48 1.73
N ASP A 37 1.45 13.79 1.98
CA ASP A 37 1.43 14.31 3.34
C ASP A 37 0.12 13.90 4.02
N PRO A 38 0.14 13.27 5.21
CA PRO A 38 -1.07 12.90 5.94
C PRO A 38 -2.10 14.03 6.08
N VAL A 39 -1.67 15.30 6.20
CA VAL A 39 -2.59 16.44 6.32
C VAL A 39 -3.35 16.75 5.03
N GLN A 40 -2.85 16.29 3.88
CA GLN A 40 -3.46 16.50 2.56
C GLN A 40 -4.47 15.41 2.18
N THR A 41 -4.63 14.36 3.01
CA THR A 41 -5.52 13.23 2.72
C THR A 41 -6.93 13.67 2.29
N ARG A 42 -7.50 14.68 2.97
CA ARG A 42 -8.84 15.20 2.64
C ARG A 42 -8.91 15.78 1.24
N ASP A 43 -7.91 16.58 0.86
CA ASP A 43 -7.92 17.31 -0.41
C ASP A 43 -7.68 16.35 -1.58
N VAL A 44 -6.74 15.41 -1.42
CA VAL A 44 -6.47 14.35 -2.41
C VAL A 44 -7.72 13.51 -2.66
N LEU A 45 -8.39 13.03 -1.60
CA LEU A 45 -9.63 12.26 -1.76
C LEU A 45 -10.76 13.09 -2.37
N GLY A 46 -10.91 14.35 -1.95
CA GLY A 46 -11.94 15.24 -2.49
C GLY A 46 -11.81 15.44 -4.00
N LEU A 47 -10.58 15.65 -4.48
CA LEU A 47 -10.28 15.78 -5.90
C LEU A 47 -10.49 14.47 -6.65
N ALA A 48 -10.00 13.35 -6.12
CA ALA A 48 -10.12 12.03 -6.77
C ALA A 48 -11.60 11.60 -6.91
N ILE A 49 -12.41 11.81 -5.88
CA ILE A 49 -13.86 11.54 -5.94
C ILE A 49 -14.54 12.44 -6.97
N SER A 50 -14.26 13.76 -6.93
CA SER A 50 -14.83 14.70 -7.90
C SER A 50 -14.48 14.32 -9.34
N ALA A 51 -13.26 13.86 -9.61
CA ALA A 51 -12.84 13.39 -10.92
C ALA A 51 -13.59 12.10 -11.31
N SER A 52 -13.74 11.15 -10.38
CA SER A 52 -14.38 9.85 -10.61
C SER A 52 -15.86 9.96 -11.00
N LEU A 53 -16.56 11.00 -10.53
CA LEU A 53 -17.96 11.25 -10.83
C LEU A 53 -18.26 11.69 -12.27
N ASN A 54 -17.22 11.88 -13.11
CA ASN A 54 -17.40 12.13 -14.54
C ASN A 54 -17.73 10.86 -15.34
N ALA A 55 -17.59 9.67 -14.73
CA ALA A 55 -18.01 8.41 -15.32
C ALA A 55 -19.34 7.92 -14.69
N PRO A 56 -20.22 7.24 -15.44
CA PRO A 56 -21.39 6.57 -14.87
C PRO A 56 -21.00 5.54 -13.82
N ILE A 57 -21.74 5.46 -12.72
CA ILE A 57 -21.55 4.44 -11.69
C ILE A 57 -22.21 3.14 -12.18
N PRO A 58 -21.47 2.04 -12.41
CA PRO A 58 -22.03 0.78 -12.89
C PRO A 58 -22.77 0.02 -11.78
N GLU A 59 -23.73 -0.83 -12.16
CA GLU A 59 -24.29 -1.81 -11.22
C GLU A 59 -23.25 -2.88 -10.86
N THR A 60 -23.19 -3.25 -9.58
CA THR A 60 -22.28 -4.29 -9.10
C THR A 60 -22.94 -5.66 -9.16
N THR A 61 -22.30 -6.62 -9.82
CA THR A 61 -22.66 -8.04 -9.78
C THR A 61 -21.61 -8.82 -9.00
N PHE A 62 -22.01 -9.52 -7.95
CA PHE A 62 -21.09 -10.31 -7.12
C PHE A 62 -20.95 -11.76 -7.63
N GLY A 63 -19.81 -12.38 -7.31
CA GLY A 63 -19.61 -13.82 -7.45
C GLY A 63 -20.25 -14.64 -6.32
N VAL A 64 -19.89 -15.92 -6.22
CA VAL A 64 -20.41 -16.82 -5.18
C VAL A 64 -19.79 -16.48 -3.82
N PHE A 65 -20.63 -16.27 -2.81
CA PHE A 65 -20.20 -16.21 -1.42
C PHE A 65 -20.08 -17.63 -0.84
N ARG A 66 -18.90 -17.96 -0.30
CA ARG A 66 -18.69 -19.20 0.48
C ARG A 66 -19.16 -18.96 1.92
N MET A 67 -20.27 -19.60 2.29
CA MET A 67 -20.83 -19.58 3.65
C MET A 67 -20.13 -20.59 4.56
#